data_AF-C6LY35-F1
#
_entry.id   AF-C6LY35-F1
#
_cell.length_a   1.000
_cell.length_b   1.000
_cell.length_c   1.000
_cell.angle_alpha   90.00
_cell.angle_beta   90.00
_cell.angle_gamma   90.00
#
_symmetry.space_group_name_H-M   'P 1'
#
loop_
_entity.id
_entity.type
_entity.pdbx_description
1 polymer ?
#
loop_
_entity_poly.entity_id
_entity_poly.type
_entity_poly.pdbx_seq_one_letter_code
_entity_poly.pdbx_strand_id
1 'polypeptide(L)'
;MHSQRQWFAAAYAGNKDVLRNLVGEYARTRDPDGVTALMIVSRCGNASCAEILVQHEWGEAFSGKTALSMAAERDYVSVCRILTPYESRSIHYTSDTDPLTLSIRNSAYDSFEFLLSTVPTYHTYIGCPILNELIAAKHKQMVKLFLESAQNVHPLEVDIAIKILDESTDKDNELRDSLVAYKETLTSSSNSPLLVSSCQECHQKMLS
;
A
#
# COMPACT_ATOMS: atom_id res chain seq x y z
N MET A 1 -7.31 -26.64 -29.09
CA MET A 1 -7.93 -25.35 -28.76
C MET A 1 -7.85 -25.19 -27.26
N HIS A 2 -7.05 -24.23 -26.80
CA HIS A 2 -7.04 -23.85 -25.39
C HIS A 2 -8.32 -23.06 -25.09
N SER A 3 -8.68 -22.89 -23.81
CA SER A 3 -9.89 -22.15 -23.44
C SER A 3 -9.57 -21.15 -22.33
N GLN A 4 -10.37 -20.07 -22.23
CA GLN A 4 -10.33 -19.16 -21.08
C GLN A 4 -10.50 -19.90 -19.75
N ARG A 5 -11.28 -20.99 -19.73
CA ARG A 5 -11.41 -21.85 -18.55
C ARG A 5 -10.08 -22.46 -18.12
N GLN A 6 -9.25 -22.89 -19.08
CA GLN A 6 -7.91 -23.42 -18.80
C GLN A 6 -6.95 -22.33 -18.32
N TRP A 7 -7.05 -21.12 -18.89
CA TRP A 7 -6.28 -19.95 -18.45
C TRP A 7 -6.52 -19.64 -16.96
N PHE A 8 -7.78 -19.47 -16.56
CA PHE A 8 -8.12 -19.15 -15.17
C PHE A 8 -7.88 -20.34 -14.22
N ALA A 9 -8.16 -21.58 -14.65
CA ALA A 9 -7.81 -22.76 -13.85
C ALA A 9 -6.31 -22.84 -13.57
N ALA A 10 -5.46 -22.50 -14.53
CA ALA A 10 -4.02 -22.43 -14.34
C ALA A 10 -3.61 -21.31 -13.37
N ALA A 11 -4.27 -20.15 -13.42
CA ALA A 11 -4.05 -19.07 -12.46
C ALA A 11 -4.36 -19.50 -11.02
N TYR A 12 -5.53 -20.11 -10.77
CA TYR A 12 -5.91 -20.62 -9.45
C TYR A 12 -4.99 -21.75 -8.96
N ALA A 13 -4.55 -22.63 -9.87
CA ALA A 13 -3.64 -23.74 -9.55
C ALA A 13 -2.17 -23.32 -9.43
N GLY A 14 -1.81 -22.08 -9.80
CA GLY A 14 -0.42 -21.65 -9.84
C GLY A 14 0.42 -22.33 -10.91
N ASN A 15 -0.21 -22.79 -12.00
CA ASN A 15 0.47 -23.52 -13.07
C ASN A 15 1.16 -22.55 -14.03
N LYS A 16 2.40 -22.23 -13.70
CA LYS A 16 3.27 -21.30 -14.42
C LYS A 16 3.45 -21.63 -15.90
N ASP A 17 3.57 -22.91 -16.24
CA ASP A 17 3.88 -23.32 -17.61
C ASP A 17 2.67 -23.18 -18.52
N VAL A 18 1.47 -23.51 -18.03
CA VAL A 18 0.23 -23.25 -18.76
C VAL A 18 0.03 -21.76 -18.95
N LEU A 19 0.24 -20.94 -17.91
CA LEU A 19 0.14 -19.49 -18.04
C LEU A 19 1.16 -18.93 -19.04
N ARG A 20 2.41 -19.39 -19.02
CA ARG A 20 3.42 -18.95 -19.99
C ARG A 20 3.01 -19.27 -21.44
N ASN A 21 2.44 -20.45 -21.67
CA ASN A 21 2.06 -20.87 -23.02
C ASN A 21 0.83 -20.14 -23.54
N LEU A 22 -0.04 -19.67 -22.64
CA LEU A 22 -1.34 -19.10 -22.98
C LEU A 22 -1.39 -17.56 -22.87
N VAL A 23 -0.36 -16.92 -22.31
CA VAL A 23 -0.33 -15.47 -22.04
C VAL A 23 -0.55 -14.63 -23.30
N GLY A 24 -0.02 -15.05 -24.45
CA GLY A 24 -0.18 -14.33 -25.71
C GLY A 24 -1.62 -14.31 -26.24
N GLU A 25 -2.46 -15.25 -25.84
CA GLU A 25 -3.84 -15.38 -26.31
C GLU A 25 -4.86 -14.86 -25.29
N TYR A 26 -4.60 -15.02 -23.99
CA TYR A 26 -5.59 -14.78 -22.93
C TYR A 26 -5.22 -13.69 -21.93
N ALA A 27 -4.05 -13.06 -22.02
CA ALA A 27 -3.73 -11.96 -21.13
C ALA A 27 -4.77 -10.82 -21.22
N ARG A 28 -5.05 -10.18 -20.08
CA ARG A 28 -6.05 -9.11 -19.89
C ARG A 28 -7.50 -9.56 -20.09
N THR A 29 -7.75 -10.86 -20.29
CA THR A 29 -9.11 -11.39 -20.19
C THR A 29 -9.56 -11.38 -18.74
N ARG A 30 -10.87 -11.28 -18.53
CA ARG A 30 -11.50 -11.33 -17.22
C ARG A 30 -12.33 -12.59 -17.09
N ASP A 31 -12.32 -13.20 -15.91
CA ASP A 31 -13.21 -14.31 -15.59
C ASP A 31 -14.65 -13.78 -15.36
N PRO A 32 -15.64 -14.66 -15.13
CA PRO A 32 -17.02 -14.22 -14.88
C PRO A 32 -17.19 -13.28 -13.66
N ASP A 33 -16.26 -13.32 -12.70
CA ASP A 33 -16.26 -12.42 -11.54
C ASP A 33 -15.59 -11.07 -11.87
N GLY A 34 -15.04 -10.91 -13.08
CA GLY A 34 -14.45 -9.67 -13.55
C GLY A 34 -12.98 -9.47 -13.17
N VAL A 35 -12.31 -10.51 -12.66
CA VAL A 35 -10.88 -10.45 -12.28
C VAL A 35 -9.97 -11.02 -13.36
N THR A 36 -8.74 -10.52 -13.42
CA THR A 36 -7.71 -11.01 -14.34
C THR A 36 -6.90 -12.16 -13.73
N ALA A 37 -6.10 -12.84 -14.54
CA ALA A 37 -5.23 -13.90 -14.03
C ALA A 37 -4.16 -13.35 -13.07
N LEU A 38 -3.63 -12.15 -13.31
CA LEU A 38 -2.68 -11.48 -12.42
C LEU A 38 -3.28 -11.22 -11.04
N MET A 39 -4.54 -10.77 -10.97
CA MET A 39 -5.26 -10.59 -9.70
C MET A 39 -5.43 -11.92 -8.96
N ILE A 40 -5.80 -12.99 -9.68
CA ILE A 40 -5.96 -14.32 -9.09
C ILE A 40 -4.63 -14.83 -8.52
N VAL A 41 -3.55 -14.84 -9.30
CA VAL A 41 -2.26 -15.37 -8.82
C VAL A 41 -1.69 -14.53 -7.68
N SER A 42 -1.96 -13.23 -7.67
CA SER A 42 -1.54 -12.32 -6.60
C SER A 42 -2.31 -12.59 -5.31
N ARG A 43 -3.62 -12.80 -5.41
CA ARG A 43 -4.47 -13.26 -4.30
C ARG A 43 -4.11 -14.67 -3.81
N CYS A 44 -3.48 -15.49 -4.64
CA CYS A 44 -2.98 -16.82 -4.27
C CYS A 44 -1.50 -16.82 -3.81
N GLY A 45 -0.81 -15.68 -3.83
CA GLY A 45 0.60 -15.58 -3.42
C GLY A 45 1.59 -16.21 -4.39
N ASN A 46 1.21 -16.49 -5.64
CA ASN A 46 2.08 -17.16 -6.60
C ASN A 46 2.98 -16.16 -7.34
N ALA A 47 4.11 -15.84 -6.71
CA ALA A 47 5.11 -14.91 -7.24
C ALA A 47 5.65 -15.33 -8.62
N SER A 48 5.90 -16.62 -8.83
CA SER A 48 6.43 -17.12 -10.11
C SER A 48 5.45 -16.93 -11.28
N CYS A 49 4.14 -17.03 -11.03
CA CYS A 49 3.14 -16.71 -12.04
C CYS A 49 2.97 -15.19 -12.19
N ALA A 50 3.01 -14.43 -11.09
CA ALA A 50 2.94 -12.97 -11.13
C ALA A 50 4.08 -12.37 -11.98
N GLU A 51 5.29 -12.91 -11.90
CA GLU A 51 6.45 -12.47 -12.71
C GLU A 51 6.18 -12.58 -14.23
N ILE A 52 5.45 -13.60 -14.65
CA ILE A 52 5.07 -13.77 -16.06
C ILE A 52 3.98 -12.79 -16.46
N LEU A 53 2.96 -12.65 -15.61
CA LEU A 53 1.74 -11.94 -15.96
C LEU A 53 1.85 -10.42 -15.79
N VAL A 54 2.73 -9.94 -14.93
CA VAL A 54 2.82 -8.51 -14.58
C VAL A 54 3.07 -7.64 -15.81
N GLN A 55 3.92 -8.07 -16.74
CA GLN A 55 4.22 -7.30 -17.96
C GLN A 55 3.02 -7.13 -18.88
N HIS A 56 2.01 -8.00 -18.75
CA HIS A 56 0.84 -8.01 -19.60
C HIS A 56 -0.38 -7.37 -18.93
N GLU A 57 -0.59 -7.57 -17.63
CA GLU A 57 -1.86 -7.25 -16.97
C GLU A 57 -1.78 -6.18 -15.87
N TRP A 58 -0.62 -5.54 -15.68
CA TRP A 58 -0.50 -4.45 -14.70
C TRP A 58 -1.48 -3.30 -14.98
N GLY A 59 -1.94 -2.65 -13.90
CA GLY A 59 -2.80 -1.47 -13.98
C GLY A 59 -4.30 -1.79 -14.16
N GLU A 60 -4.64 -3.07 -14.29
CA GLU A 60 -6.02 -3.54 -14.16
C GLU A 60 -6.47 -3.49 -12.69
N ALA A 61 -7.74 -3.18 -12.46
CA ALA A 61 -8.35 -3.21 -11.13
C ALA A 61 -9.75 -3.84 -11.17
N PHE A 62 -10.10 -4.50 -10.06
CA PHE A 62 -11.43 -5.01 -9.80
C PHE A 62 -11.91 -4.45 -8.45
N SER A 63 -13.07 -3.79 -8.46
CA SER A 63 -13.59 -3.08 -7.27
C SER A 63 -12.55 -2.10 -6.67
N GLY A 64 -11.79 -1.42 -7.54
CA GLY A 64 -10.69 -0.52 -7.15
C GLY A 64 -9.43 -1.20 -6.62
N LYS A 65 -9.42 -2.52 -6.37
CA LYS A 65 -8.23 -3.27 -5.96
C LYS A 65 -7.42 -3.74 -7.16
N THR A 66 -6.15 -3.38 -7.18
CA THR A 66 -5.15 -3.89 -8.13
C THR A 66 -4.61 -5.25 -7.67
N ALA A 67 -3.77 -5.89 -8.49
CA ALA A 67 -3.07 -7.10 -8.08
C ALA A 67 -2.16 -6.84 -6.86
N LEU A 68 -1.48 -5.68 -6.81
CA LEU A 68 -0.66 -5.26 -5.67
C LEU A 68 -1.50 -5.08 -4.40
N SER A 69 -2.70 -4.49 -4.52
CA SER A 69 -3.65 -4.34 -3.41
C SER A 69 -4.00 -5.71 -2.80
N MET A 70 -4.32 -6.70 -3.64
CA MET A 70 -4.70 -8.04 -3.19
C MET A 70 -3.53 -8.83 -2.59
N ALA A 71 -2.30 -8.61 -3.08
CA ALA A 71 -1.10 -9.21 -2.51
C ALA A 71 -0.76 -8.63 -1.13
N ALA A 72 -0.82 -7.30 -1.01
CA ALA A 72 -0.51 -6.59 0.23
C ALA A 72 -1.52 -6.88 1.34
N GLU A 73 -2.81 -6.97 1.01
CA GLU A 73 -3.88 -7.40 1.92
C GLU A 73 -3.63 -8.77 2.55
N ARG A 74 -2.87 -9.65 1.89
CA ARG A 74 -2.65 -11.05 2.31
C ARG A 74 -1.23 -11.36 2.74
N ASP A 75 -0.44 -10.30 2.92
CA ASP A 75 0.97 -10.35 3.27
C ASP A 75 1.89 -11.13 2.31
N TYR A 76 1.56 -11.15 1.03
CA TYR A 76 2.39 -11.82 0.02
C TYR A 76 3.50 -10.92 -0.51
N VAL A 77 4.46 -10.60 0.37
CA VAL A 77 5.55 -9.66 0.10
C VAL A 77 6.36 -9.99 -1.16
N SER A 78 6.53 -11.27 -1.50
CA SER A 78 7.23 -11.69 -2.73
C SER A 78 6.49 -11.26 -3.99
N VAL A 79 5.16 -11.28 -3.96
CA VAL A 79 4.32 -10.77 -5.05
C VAL A 79 4.36 -9.24 -5.04
N CYS A 80 4.27 -8.60 -3.87
CA CYS A 80 4.40 -7.14 -3.76
C CYS A 80 5.70 -6.64 -4.41
N ARG A 81 6.84 -7.31 -4.14
CA ARG A 81 8.13 -6.97 -4.75
C ARG A 81 8.11 -6.96 -6.28
N ILE A 82 7.37 -7.88 -6.89
CA ILE A 82 7.23 -7.98 -8.35
C ILE A 82 6.33 -6.86 -8.89
N LEU A 83 5.24 -6.55 -8.17
CA LEU A 83 4.19 -5.65 -8.66
C LEU A 83 4.45 -4.17 -8.36
N THR A 84 5.14 -3.84 -7.28
CA THR A 84 5.40 -2.45 -6.85
C THR A 84 5.99 -1.57 -7.96
N PRO A 85 6.97 -2.00 -8.77
CA PRO A 85 7.49 -1.19 -9.88
C PRO A 85 6.44 -0.78 -10.92
N TYR A 86 5.33 -1.52 -11.02
CA TYR A 86 4.30 -1.35 -12.04
C TYR A 86 3.05 -0.66 -11.50
N GLU A 87 2.63 -1.01 -10.27
CA GLU A 87 1.30 -0.62 -9.75
C GLU A 87 1.35 0.40 -8.60
N SER A 88 2.52 0.74 -8.03
CA SER A 88 2.60 1.61 -6.83
C SER A 88 2.06 3.03 -7.01
N ARG A 89 1.83 3.46 -8.25
CA ARG A 89 1.24 4.77 -8.60
C ARG A 89 -0.09 4.61 -9.36
N SER A 90 -0.81 3.55 -9.07
CA SER A 90 -2.11 3.27 -9.69
C SER A 90 -3.11 4.39 -9.40
N ILE A 91 -3.87 4.78 -10.43
CA ILE A 91 -4.98 5.73 -10.31
C ILE A 91 -6.19 5.14 -9.56
N HIS A 92 -6.19 3.84 -9.30
CA HIS A 92 -7.30 3.13 -8.64
C HIS A 92 -7.22 3.18 -7.10
N TYR A 93 -6.15 3.72 -6.54
CA TYR A 93 -5.94 3.75 -5.09
C TYR A 93 -6.81 4.80 -4.40
N THR A 94 -7.57 4.31 -3.43
CA THR A 94 -8.28 5.08 -2.40
C THR A 94 -7.81 4.58 -1.03
N SER A 95 -8.26 5.21 0.06
CA SER A 95 -7.97 4.71 1.42
C SER A 95 -8.36 3.24 1.63
N ASP A 96 -9.33 2.71 0.87
CA ASP A 96 -9.82 1.34 1.05
C ASP A 96 -9.16 0.33 0.11
N THR A 97 -8.42 0.78 -0.89
CA THR A 97 -7.83 -0.06 -1.93
C THR A 97 -6.32 0.11 -2.07
N ASP A 98 -5.77 1.14 -1.43
CA ASP A 98 -4.34 1.39 -1.35
C ASP A 98 -3.63 0.19 -0.68
N PRO A 99 -2.58 -0.38 -1.31
CA PRO A 99 -1.89 -1.55 -0.79
C PRO A 99 -1.26 -1.35 0.58
N LEU A 100 -0.72 -0.16 0.86
CA LEU A 100 -0.12 0.13 2.16
C LEU A 100 -1.21 0.18 3.25
N THR A 101 -2.33 0.86 2.98
CA THR A 101 -3.46 0.95 3.90
C THR A 101 -4.11 -0.43 4.13
N LEU A 102 -4.27 -1.24 3.09
CA LEU A 102 -4.77 -2.61 3.21
C LEU A 102 -3.83 -3.50 4.02
N SER A 103 -2.52 -3.32 3.91
CA SER A 103 -1.56 -4.08 4.70
C SER A 103 -1.69 -3.79 6.20
N ILE A 104 -1.99 -2.54 6.58
CA ILE A 104 -2.27 -2.14 7.96
C ILE A 104 -3.53 -2.82 8.48
N ARG A 105 -4.65 -2.70 7.75
CA ARG A 105 -5.96 -3.25 8.16
C ARG A 105 -5.96 -4.77 8.35
N ASN A 106 -5.07 -5.47 7.65
CA ASN A 106 -4.97 -6.93 7.69
C ASN A 106 -3.74 -7.42 8.47
N SER A 107 -3.05 -6.53 9.18
CA SER A 107 -1.85 -6.87 9.96
C SER A 107 -0.73 -7.52 9.12
N ALA A 108 -0.65 -7.20 7.83
CA ALA A 108 0.32 -7.73 6.88
C ALA A 108 1.66 -6.98 7.02
N TYR A 109 2.46 -7.41 8.00
CA TYR A 109 3.64 -6.69 8.44
C TYR A 109 4.75 -6.66 7.38
N ASP A 110 5.04 -7.78 6.72
CA ASP A 110 6.18 -7.88 5.79
C ASP A 110 5.92 -7.04 4.53
N SER A 111 4.67 -7.06 4.06
CA SER A 111 4.21 -6.25 2.93
C SER A 111 4.17 -4.78 3.29
N PHE A 112 3.72 -4.44 4.51
CA PHE A 112 3.79 -3.07 5.02
C PHE A 112 5.23 -2.55 5.05
N GLU A 113 6.16 -3.28 5.69
CA GLU A 113 7.58 -2.89 5.78
C GLU A 113 8.19 -2.67 4.39
N PHE A 114 7.92 -3.59 3.48
CA PHE A 114 8.40 -3.49 2.11
C PHE A 114 7.81 -2.28 1.36
N LEU A 115 6.50 -2.08 1.42
CA LEU A 115 5.83 -0.99 0.72
C LEU A 115 6.24 0.37 1.29
N LEU A 116 6.36 0.45 2.62
CA LEU A 116 6.81 1.63 3.35
C LEU A 116 8.23 2.04 2.93
N SER A 117 9.14 1.09 2.79
CA SER A 117 10.53 1.36 2.39
C SER A 117 10.70 1.66 0.89
N THR A 118 9.79 1.19 0.04
CA THR A 118 9.95 1.24 -1.42
C THR A 118 9.21 2.42 -2.07
N VAL A 119 8.16 2.95 -1.44
CA VAL A 119 7.32 4.00 -2.03
C VAL A 119 7.39 5.28 -1.18
N PRO A 120 8.37 6.18 -1.45
CA PRO A 120 8.55 7.40 -0.68
C PRO A 120 7.38 8.41 -0.78
N THR A 121 6.44 8.20 -1.71
CA THR A 121 5.41 9.19 -2.09
C THR A 121 4.03 9.00 -1.46
N TYR A 122 3.81 8.04 -0.56
CA TYR A 122 2.51 7.92 0.12
C TYR A 122 2.16 9.15 1.00
N HIS A 123 3.13 10.04 1.23
CA HIS A 123 3.05 11.20 2.12
C HIS A 123 2.67 12.52 1.44
N THR A 124 2.44 12.54 0.11
CA THR A 124 2.23 13.82 -0.59
C THR A 124 0.77 14.22 -0.75
N TYR A 125 -0.18 13.39 -0.31
CA TYR A 125 -1.60 13.73 -0.33
C TYR A 125 -2.05 14.08 1.09
N ILE A 126 -2.22 15.38 1.35
CA ILE A 126 -2.95 15.89 2.52
C ILE A 126 -4.31 15.17 2.52
N GLY A 127 -4.50 14.19 3.40
CA GLY A 127 -5.74 13.39 3.48
C GLY A 127 -5.61 11.87 3.51
N CYS A 128 -4.41 11.27 3.46
CA CYS A 128 -4.22 9.83 3.74
C CYS A 128 -3.39 9.62 5.02
N PRO A 129 -4.00 9.71 6.22
CA PRO A 129 -3.25 9.60 7.45
C PRO A 129 -2.99 8.12 7.78
N ILE A 130 -1.95 7.55 7.16
CA ILE A 130 -1.41 6.21 7.47
C ILE A 130 -1.23 6.02 8.98
N LEU A 131 -0.75 7.07 9.67
CA LEU A 131 -0.62 7.06 11.12
C LEU A 131 -1.96 6.86 11.83
N ASN A 132 -3.05 7.47 11.38
CA ASN A 132 -4.37 7.26 11.98
C ASN A 132 -4.85 5.83 11.80
N GLU A 133 -4.65 5.23 10.62
CA GLU A 133 -5.01 3.84 10.35
C GLU A 133 -4.18 2.88 11.23
N LEU A 134 -2.89 3.14 11.38
CA LEU A 134 -2.00 2.36 12.25
C LEU A 134 -2.45 2.37 13.71
N ILE A 135 -2.85 3.55 14.21
CA ILE A 135 -3.39 3.71 15.56
C ILE A 135 -4.75 3.00 15.69
N ALA A 136 -5.66 3.19 14.73
CA ALA A 136 -6.98 2.58 14.75
C ALA A 136 -6.91 1.04 14.69
N ALA A 137 -5.97 0.50 13.91
CA ALA A 137 -5.71 -0.94 13.81
C ALA A 137 -4.95 -1.50 15.03
N LYS A 138 -4.48 -0.65 15.95
CA LYS A 138 -3.76 -1.01 17.19
C LYS A 138 -2.47 -1.81 16.96
N HIS A 139 -1.78 -1.56 15.85
CA HIS A 139 -0.55 -2.29 15.49
C HIS A 139 0.73 -1.59 15.98
N LYS A 140 1.05 -1.73 17.27
CA LYS A 140 2.23 -1.09 17.91
C LYS A 140 3.53 -1.25 17.12
N GLN A 141 3.81 -2.45 16.61
CA GLN A 141 5.03 -2.72 15.87
C GLN A 141 5.09 -2.00 14.52
N MET A 142 3.96 -1.88 13.83
CA MET A 142 3.85 -1.15 12.56
C MET A 142 3.92 0.36 12.81
N VAL A 143 3.34 0.87 13.90
CA VAL A 143 3.49 2.27 14.33
C VAL A 143 4.96 2.58 14.59
N LYS A 144 5.65 1.74 15.36
CA LYS A 144 7.07 1.92 15.65
C LYS A 144 7.91 1.93 14.37
N LEU A 145 7.68 0.98 13.47
CA LEU A 145 8.35 0.92 12.17
C LEU A 145 8.08 2.17 11.31
N PHE A 146 6.83 2.64 11.28
CA PHE A 146 6.45 3.88 10.58
C PHE A 146 7.23 5.09 11.10
N LEU A 147 7.27 5.27 12.42
CA LEU A 147 7.99 6.38 13.05
C LEU A 147 9.51 6.27 12.89
N GLU A 148 10.07 5.06 12.93
CA GLU A 148 11.51 4.82 12.71
C GLU A 148 11.94 5.01 11.26
N SER A 149 11.02 4.88 10.29
CA SER A 149 11.32 5.00 8.87
C SER A 149 11.65 6.42 8.38
N ALA A 150 11.76 7.40 9.29
CA ALA A 150 12.19 8.78 9.03
C ALA A 150 11.37 9.49 7.94
N GLN A 151 10.08 9.18 7.86
CA GLN A 151 9.16 9.84 6.95
C GLN A 151 8.80 11.22 7.50
N ASN A 152 8.70 12.22 6.62
CA ASN A 152 8.30 13.58 6.98
C ASN A 152 6.81 13.60 7.36
N VAL A 153 6.47 13.01 8.50
CA VAL A 153 5.14 13.04 9.09
C VAL A 153 4.86 14.49 9.46
N HIS A 154 3.78 15.04 8.91
CA HIS A 154 3.42 16.40 9.23
C HIS A 154 2.98 16.51 10.71
N PRO A 155 3.41 17.53 11.48
CA PRO A 155 3.05 17.62 12.91
C PRO A 155 1.55 17.55 13.21
N LEU A 156 0.71 18.03 12.27
CA LEU A 156 -0.76 17.91 12.37
C LEU A 156 -1.25 16.46 12.36
N GLU A 157 -0.59 15.55 11.63
CA GLU A 157 -0.94 14.13 11.62
C GLU A 157 -0.68 13.50 12.98
N VAL A 158 0.42 13.90 13.63
CA VAL A 158 0.74 13.46 15.00
C VAL A 158 -0.32 13.99 15.99
N ASP A 159 -0.78 15.23 15.83
CA ASP A 159 -1.85 15.79 16.66
C ASP A 159 -3.17 15.05 16.52
N ILE A 160 -3.55 14.69 15.29
CA ILE A 160 -4.75 13.90 15.04
C ILE A 160 -4.59 12.49 15.64
N ALA A 161 -3.43 11.86 15.49
CA ALA A 161 -3.15 10.55 16.06
C ALA A 161 -3.24 10.54 17.61
N ILE A 162 -2.68 11.56 18.27
CA ILE A 162 -2.80 11.73 19.73
C ILE A 162 -4.27 11.91 20.13
N LYS A 163 -5.04 12.71 19.38
CA LYS A 163 -6.46 12.89 19.64
C LYS A 163 -7.24 11.58 19.51
N ILE A 164 -6.95 10.76 18.49
CA ILE A 164 -7.58 9.44 18.31
C ILE A 164 -7.26 8.52 19.50
N LEU A 165 -6.02 8.53 20.00
CA LEU A 165 -5.64 7.77 21.20
C LEU A 165 -6.39 8.27 22.45
N ASP A 166 -6.50 9.58 22.62
CA ASP A 166 -7.20 10.20 23.77
C ASP A 166 -8.70 9.90 23.78
N GLU A 167 -9.32 9.81 22.60
CA GLU A 167 -10.73 9.45 22.42
C GLU A 167 -10.98 7.93 22.46
N SER A 168 -9.93 7.12 22.37
CA SER A 168 -10.05 5.66 22.40
C SER A 168 -10.38 5.14 23.81
N THR A 169 -11.12 4.04 23.88
CA THR A 169 -11.48 3.39 25.16
C THR A 169 -10.29 2.73 25.86
N ASP A 170 -9.20 2.51 25.13
CA ASP A 170 -8.02 1.76 25.53
C ASP A 170 -6.82 2.72 25.49
N LYS A 171 -6.60 3.41 26.60
CA LYS A 171 -5.61 4.49 26.71
C LYS A 171 -4.19 3.94 26.66
N ASP A 172 -3.66 3.80 25.45
CA ASP A 172 -2.27 3.41 25.20
C ASP A 172 -1.32 4.59 25.49
N ASN A 173 -1.16 4.90 26.78
CA ASN A 173 -0.38 6.03 27.26
C ASN A 173 1.09 5.97 26.81
N GLU A 174 1.66 4.77 26.71
CA GLU A 174 3.05 4.57 26.25
C GLU A 174 3.22 5.03 24.79
N LEU A 175 2.29 4.63 23.91
CA LEU A 175 2.33 5.04 22.52
C LEU A 175 2.03 6.53 22.36
N ARG A 176 1.09 7.05 23.16
CA ARG A 176 0.78 8.48 23.23
C ARG A 176 2.01 9.30 23.60
N ASP A 177 2.72 8.92 24.66
CA ASP A 177 3.92 9.62 25.13
C ASP A 177 5.04 9.55 24.08
N SER A 178 5.17 8.41 23.38
CA SER A 178 6.10 8.24 22.26
C SER A 178 5.79 9.19 21.09
N LEU A 179 4.50 9.40 20.76
CA LEU A 179 4.08 10.35 19.72
C LEU A 179 4.32 11.80 20.13
N VAL A 180 4.10 12.14 21.41
CA VAL A 180 4.40 13.48 21.95
C VAL A 180 5.89 13.77 21.82
N ALA A 181 6.75 12.83 22.26
CA ALA A 181 8.20 12.95 22.13
C ALA A 181 8.63 13.08 20.65
N TYR A 182 8.04 12.28 19.76
CA TYR A 182 8.30 12.35 18.32
C TYR A 182 7.94 13.74 17.74
N LYS A 183 6.79 14.31 18.14
CA LYS A 183 6.38 15.66 17.70
C LYS A 183 7.41 16.74 18.07
N GLU A 184 7.98 16.67 19.28
CA GLU A 184 9.01 17.61 19.73
C GLU A 184 10.30 17.52 18.89
N THR A 185 10.65 16.32 18.41
CA THR A 185 11.78 16.16 17.48
C THR A 185 11.53 16.83 16.13
N LEU A 186 10.29 16.75 15.61
CA LEU A 186 9.89 17.37 14.35
C LEU A 186 9.92 18.90 14.41
N THR A 187 9.46 19.49 15.51
CA THR A 187 9.47 20.97 15.68
C THR A 187 10.89 21.50 15.88
N SER A 188 11.75 20.72 16.54
CA SER A 188 13.16 21.06 16.74
C SER A 188 13.97 21.01 15.44
N SER A 189 13.67 20.07 14.53
CA SER A 189 14.30 19.99 13.19
C SER A 189 13.77 21.03 12.19
N SER A 190 12.51 21.47 12.36
CA SER A 190 11.85 22.48 11.51
C SER A 190 12.34 23.91 11.74
N ASN A 191 13.14 24.16 12.77
CA ASN A 191 13.86 25.44 12.97
C ASN A 191 15.09 25.60 12.06
N SER A 192 15.30 24.70 11.09
CA SER A 192 16.25 24.89 10.01
C SER A 192 15.56 25.60 8.82
N PRO A 193 16.04 26.78 8.38
CA PRO A 193 15.31 27.68 7.47
C PRO A 193 15.14 27.21 6.01
N LEU A 194 15.38 25.93 5.70
CA LEU A 194 15.38 25.38 4.34
C LEU A 194 14.07 24.66 3.95
N LEU A 195 13.17 24.37 4.88
CA LEU A 195 11.91 23.64 4.60
C LEU A 195 10.69 24.53 4.32
N VAL A 196 10.78 25.83 4.62
CA VAL A 196 9.64 26.76 4.48
C VAL A 196 9.37 27.14 3.02
N SER A 197 10.37 27.08 2.14
CA SER A 197 10.23 27.53 0.74
C SER A 197 9.54 26.53 -0.19
N SER A 198 9.72 25.22 0.01
CA SER A 198 9.13 24.21 -0.88
C SER A 198 7.64 24.02 -0.68
N CYS A 199 7.11 24.34 0.50
CA CYS A 199 5.69 24.15 0.82
C CYS A 199 4.81 25.30 0.30
N GLN A 200 5.35 26.53 0.17
CA GLN A 200 4.62 27.69 -0.33
C GLN A 200 4.42 27.66 -1.86
N GLU A 201 5.40 27.15 -2.62
CA GLU A 201 5.28 27.07 -4.09
C GLU A 201 4.23 26.03 -4.54
N CYS A 202 4.07 24.93 -3.82
CA CYS A 202 3.02 23.95 -4.10
C CYS A 202 1.61 24.48 -3.80
N HIS A 203 1.45 25.32 -2.77
CA HIS A 203 0.14 25.87 -2.39
C HIS A 203 -0.35 26.95 -3.38
N GLN A 204 0.56 27.76 -3.94
CA GLN A 204 0.19 28.78 -4.93
C GLN A 204 -0.22 28.19 -6.29
N LYS A 205 0.34 27.04 -6.70
CA LYS A 205 -0.04 26.38 -7.97
C LYS A 205 -1.38 25.64 -7.95
N MET A 206 -1.98 25.43 -6.77
CA MET A 206 -3.32 24.81 -6.65
C MET A 206 -4.48 25.82 -6.66
N LEU A 207 -4.19 27.12 -6.54
CA LEU A 207 -5.21 28.19 -6.54
C LEU A 207 -5.22 28.99 -7.86
N SER A 208 -4.55 28.49 -8.90
CA SER A 208 -4.54 29.03 -10.27
C SER A 208 -5.01 27.97 -11.26
#